data_AF-A0A127PDC5-F1
#
_entry.id   AF-A0A127PDC5-F1
#
_cell.length_a   1.000
_cell.length_b   1.000
_cell.length_c   1.000
_cell.angle_alpha   90.00
_cell.angle_beta   90.00
_cell.angle_gamma   90.00
#
_symmetry.space_group_name_H-M   'P 1'
#
loop_
_entity.id
_entity.type
_entity.pdbx_description
1 polymer ?
#
loop_
_entity_poly.entity_id
_entity_poly.type
_entity_poly.pdbx_seq_one_letter_code
_entity_poly.pdbx_strand_id
1 'polypeptide(L)'
;MAAAGWRATPLRLVLAGSVCMLLFSAVATLVLAFFEQSIAGAALWASGSLYQPGADGLKLAMAWLVLPLIALPFVVRPLNPFVLGDDAAAAAGVRIDATRIAAMVVAVGFASVAVSIAGPLSYVGLIAPNLLRQLHGAKASKLGALVPLSALVGGALVLVTDSAVLALGLDATLSTGVAIALVGTPLMLAMIRNGIVWSGAAAGQERPVSDTGTRAVRMLTALPWPLIAAGLLLAGCALLFAGASLGAKLIGPTGWIAALEGRDEVTRMLLDLRLPRLLCALLAGALLAASGVLMQSIVRNPLAGPEVLGVTQGAGLATFIALILWPFAAHSTLAVAALAGGAATLLLTLLLNRRHRYAPMAVALTGLVLGTLWTTLSQWLITQQSVQPARFVVWLVGGTYGRSWGEVATLLPWCLLALPVLALLAKPLDLLSLGDDQAAALGLPIAVLRPLVLTVATLAACAAVAAVGPVSFIGLMAPHLAVMLGARTHRTRLWLAAACGALLLVLADIAARTLLAPREIPAGVLTAMIGAPYLLILLIVQARREKRSGR
;
A
#
# COMPACT_ATOMS: atom_id res chain seq x y z
N MET A 1 0.84 0.82 -17.82
CA MET A 1 1.69 0.68 -19.03
C MET A 1 2.59 1.87 -19.28
N ALA A 2 2.06 3.09 -19.36
CA ALA A 2 2.89 4.29 -19.53
C ALA A 2 4.01 4.37 -18.47
N ALA A 3 3.69 4.02 -17.22
CA ALA A 3 4.60 4.01 -16.07
C ALA A 3 5.62 2.87 -16.03
N ALA A 4 5.21 1.62 -16.22
CA ALA A 4 6.13 0.48 -16.09
C ALA A 4 7.19 0.42 -17.21
N GLY A 5 6.91 1.03 -18.36
CA GLY A 5 7.74 0.92 -19.56
C GLY A 5 7.40 -0.30 -20.41
N TRP A 6 7.83 -0.28 -21.67
CA TRP A 6 7.46 -1.26 -22.68
C TRP A 6 8.17 -2.61 -22.48
N ARG A 7 9.37 -2.59 -21.87
CA ARG A 7 10.15 -3.76 -21.46
C ARG A 7 10.10 -4.01 -19.94
N ALA A 8 9.01 -3.60 -19.28
CA ALA A 8 8.89 -3.75 -17.84
C ALA A 8 9.05 -5.22 -17.40
N THR A 9 9.82 -5.44 -16.35
CA THR A 9 9.78 -6.71 -15.63
C THR A 9 8.37 -6.95 -15.07
N PRO A 10 7.93 -8.21 -14.89
CA PRO A 10 6.64 -8.52 -14.27
C PRO A 10 6.46 -7.80 -12.93
N LEU A 11 7.53 -7.68 -12.15
CA LEU A 11 7.56 -6.97 -10.87
C LEU A 11 7.17 -5.49 -11.01
N ARG A 12 7.79 -4.75 -11.95
CA ARG A 12 7.46 -3.34 -12.20
C ARG A 12 6.03 -3.13 -12.65
N LEU A 13 5.50 -4.09 -13.42
CA LEU A 13 4.12 -4.02 -13.91
C LEU A 13 3.12 -4.25 -12.77
N VAL A 14 3.39 -5.21 -11.88
CA VAL A 14 2.62 -5.42 -10.64
C VAL A 14 2.68 -4.19 -9.73
N LEU A 15 3.88 -3.61 -9.55
CA LEU A 15 4.06 -2.40 -8.73
C LEU A 15 3.30 -1.21 -9.32
N ALA A 16 3.43 -0.94 -10.61
CA ALA A 16 2.65 0.12 -11.28
C ALA A 16 1.14 -0.13 -11.16
N GLY A 17 0.70 -1.39 -11.27
CA GLY A 17 -0.68 -1.79 -11.05
C GLY A 17 -1.16 -1.49 -9.62
N SER A 18 -0.37 -1.84 -8.60
CA SER A 18 -0.68 -1.56 -7.19
C SER A 18 -0.76 -0.06 -6.90
N VAL A 19 0.12 0.75 -7.49
CA VAL A 19 0.09 2.22 -7.34
C VAL A 19 -1.16 2.81 -8.01
N CYS A 20 -1.52 2.33 -9.21
CA CYS A 20 -2.78 2.71 -9.86
C CYS A 20 -4.00 2.32 -9.02
N MET A 21 -4.00 1.11 -8.45
CA MET A 21 -5.08 0.64 -7.57
C MET A 21 -5.24 1.55 -6.35
N LEU A 22 -4.14 1.91 -5.68
CA LEU A 22 -4.17 2.83 -4.54
C LEU A 22 -4.64 4.24 -4.93
N LEU A 23 -4.27 4.75 -6.10
CA LEU A 23 -4.78 6.03 -6.62
C LEU A 23 -6.29 6.00 -6.82
N PHE A 24 -6.80 5.00 -7.55
CA PHE A 24 -8.23 4.88 -7.80
C PHE A 24 -9.01 4.61 -6.51
N SER A 25 -8.43 3.85 -5.57
CA SER A 25 -9.00 3.66 -4.24
C SER A 25 -9.10 5.00 -3.49
N ALA A 26 -8.05 5.82 -3.49
CA ALA A 26 -8.08 7.13 -2.83
C ALA A 26 -9.13 8.06 -3.46
N VAL A 27 -9.25 8.07 -4.79
CA VAL A 27 -10.29 8.84 -5.50
C VAL A 27 -11.69 8.32 -5.15
N ALA A 28 -11.90 7.00 -5.15
CA ALA A 28 -13.17 6.40 -4.77
C ALA A 28 -13.53 6.75 -3.33
N THR A 29 -12.58 6.69 -2.39
CA THR A 29 -12.83 7.06 -1.01
C THR A 29 -13.11 8.54 -0.83
N LEU A 30 -12.44 9.41 -1.59
CA LEU A 30 -12.75 10.84 -1.60
C LEU A 30 -14.20 11.08 -2.04
N VAL A 31 -14.63 10.44 -3.13
CA VAL A 31 -16.00 10.55 -3.63
C VAL A 31 -16.99 10.04 -2.59
N LEU A 32 -16.73 8.87 -1.99
CA LEU A 32 -17.60 8.31 -0.95
C LEU A 32 -17.71 9.19 0.31
N ALA A 33 -16.66 9.95 0.64
CA ALA A 33 -16.71 10.92 1.72
C ALA A 33 -17.70 12.08 1.46
N PHE A 34 -18.09 12.34 0.20
CA PHE A 34 -19.12 13.33 -0.15
C PHE A 34 -20.52 12.73 -0.30
N PHE A 35 -20.64 11.42 -0.49
CA PHE A 35 -21.90 10.73 -0.76
C PHE A 35 -22.16 9.66 0.30
N GLU A 36 -22.44 10.09 1.53
CA GLU A 36 -22.62 9.18 2.67
C GLU A 36 -23.71 8.12 2.44
N GLN A 37 -24.79 8.48 1.73
CA GLN A 37 -25.89 7.58 1.38
C GLN A 37 -25.47 6.42 0.47
N SER A 38 -24.38 6.59 -0.29
CA SER A 38 -23.88 5.58 -1.23
C SER A 38 -22.81 4.66 -0.63
N ILE A 39 -22.33 4.93 0.60
CA ILE A 39 -21.25 4.16 1.22
C ILE A 39 -21.62 2.68 1.38
N ALA A 40 -22.84 2.39 1.85
CA ALA A 40 -23.28 1.00 2.04
C ALA A 40 -23.35 0.22 0.72
N GLY A 41 -23.94 0.82 -0.32
CA GLY A 41 -24.01 0.22 -1.65
C GLY A 41 -22.63 -0.02 -2.27
N ALA A 42 -21.73 0.96 -2.17
CA ALA A 42 -20.36 0.86 -2.66
C ALA A 42 -19.51 -0.13 -1.85
N ALA A 43 -19.70 -0.22 -0.53
CA ALA A 43 -19.02 -1.19 0.32
C ALA A 43 -19.48 -2.62 0.02
N LEU A 44 -20.79 -2.83 -0.21
CA LEU A 44 -21.33 -4.12 -0.65
C LEU A 44 -20.73 -4.56 -2.00
N TRP A 45 -20.66 -3.64 -2.97
CA TRP A 45 -19.98 -3.91 -4.25
C TRP A 45 -18.49 -4.21 -4.03
N ALA A 46 -17.79 -3.38 -3.25
CA ALA A 46 -16.36 -3.57 -2.96
C ALA A 46 -16.07 -4.85 -2.18
N SER A 47 -17.04 -5.40 -1.44
CA SER A 47 -16.93 -6.68 -0.74
C SER A 47 -17.13 -7.90 -1.64
N GLY A 48 -17.43 -7.70 -2.92
CA GLY A 48 -17.58 -8.77 -3.90
C GLY A 48 -18.96 -9.45 -3.86
N SER A 49 -20.05 -8.69 -3.77
CA SER A 49 -21.42 -9.22 -3.70
C SER A 49 -22.01 -9.54 -5.07
N LEU A 50 -22.53 -10.76 -5.25
CA LEU A 50 -23.22 -11.20 -6.47
C LEU A 50 -24.71 -10.79 -6.53
N TYR A 51 -25.28 -10.24 -5.45
CA TYR A 51 -26.72 -9.94 -5.37
C TYR A 51 -27.15 -8.69 -6.13
N GLN A 52 -26.27 -7.68 -6.24
CA GLN A 52 -26.63 -6.36 -6.76
C GLN A 52 -26.98 -6.29 -8.27
N PRO A 53 -26.29 -6.98 -9.19
CA PRO A 53 -26.45 -6.75 -10.63
C PRO A 53 -27.77 -7.27 -11.22
N GLY A 54 -28.33 -8.33 -10.64
CA GLY A 54 -29.51 -9.01 -11.20
C GLY A 54 -29.35 -9.49 -12.65
N ALA A 55 -30.46 -9.85 -13.28
CA ALA A 55 -30.47 -10.36 -14.65
C ALA A 55 -30.03 -9.30 -15.68
N ASP A 56 -30.37 -8.03 -15.46
CA ASP A 56 -30.03 -6.96 -16.41
C ASP A 56 -28.54 -6.59 -16.34
N GLY A 57 -27.94 -6.59 -15.15
CA GLY A 57 -26.48 -6.47 -15.00
C GLY A 57 -25.73 -7.62 -15.68
N LEU A 58 -26.26 -8.85 -15.60
CA LEU A 58 -25.70 -9.99 -16.32
C LEU A 58 -25.77 -9.81 -17.85
N LYS A 59 -26.91 -9.37 -18.40
CA LYS A 59 -27.05 -9.09 -19.84
C LYS A 59 -26.05 -8.04 -20.31
N LEU A 60 -25.91 -6.95 -19.56
CA LEU A 60 -24.95 -5.89 -19.88
C LEU A 60 -23.52 -6.42 -19.88
N ALA A 61 -23.17 -7.21 -18.88
CA ALA A 61 -21.83 -7.78 -18.80
C ALA A 61 -21.54 -8.83 -19.87
N MET A 62 -22.53 -9.65 -20.25
CA MET A 62 -22.41 -10.55 -21.40
C MET A 62 -22.11 -9.79 -22.69
N ALA A 63 -22.74 -8.64 -22.91
CA ALA A 63 -22.46 -7.79 -24.06
C ALA A 63 -21.00 -7.28 -24.05
N TRP A 64 -20.49 -6.84 -22.89
CA TRP A 64 -19.10 -6.39 -22.74
C TRP A 64 -18.08 -7.53 -22.79
N LEU A 65 -18.48 -8.77 -22.47
CA LEU A 65 -17.61 -9.95 -22.51
C LEU A 65 -17.25 -10.41 -23.94
N VAL A 66 -18.08 -10.05 -24.92
CA VAL A 66 -17.87 -10.41 -26.34
C VAL A 66 -16.52 -9.88 -26.84
N LEU A 67 -16.16 -8.64 -26.50
CA LEU A 67 -14.94 -7.99 -26.97
C LEU A 67 -13.66 -8.74 -26.54
N PRO A 68 -13.40 -9.01 -25.24
CA PRO A 68 -12.22 -9.76 -24.82
C PRO A 68 -12.26 -11.23 -25.29
N LEU A 69 -13.44 -11.86 -25.42
CA LEU A 69 -13.56 -13.22 -25.97
C LEU A 69 -13.12 -13.31 -27.44
N ILE A 70 -13.55 -12.37 -28.28
CA ILE A 70 -13.14 -12.31 -29.69
C ILE A 70 -11.64 -12.04 -29.79
N ALA A 71 -11.09 -11.18 -28.93
CA ALA A 71 -9.66 -10.84 -28.94
C ALA A 71 -8.76 -11.97 -28.41
N LEU A 72 -9.28 -12.89 -27.58
CA LEU A 72 -8.50 -13.91 -26.87
C LEU A 72 -7.68 -14.84 -27.79
N PRO A 73 -8.23 -15.45 -28.87
CA PRO A 73 -7.45 -16.32 -29.75
C PRO A 73 -6.26 -15.63 -30.43
N PHE A 74 -6.39 -14.33 -30.72
CA PHE A 74 -5.34 -13.52 -31.34
C PHE A 74 -4.18 -13.22 -30.40
N VAL A 75 -4.43 -13.29 -29.10
CA VAL A 75 -3.43 -13.07 -28.05
C VAL A 75 -2.79 -14.38 -27.60
N VAL A 76 -3.58 -15.44 -27.42
CA VAL A 76 -3.08 -16.70 -26.85
C VAL A 76 -2.06 -17.38 -27.77
N ARG A 77 -2.29 -17.35 -29.09
CA ARG A 77 -1.37 -17.93 -30.08
C ARG A 77 0.05 -17.34 -30.00
N PRO A 78 0.25 -16.01 -30.09
CA PRO A 78 1.58 -15.41 -30.01
C PRO A 78 2.19 -15.42 -28.60
N LEU A 79 1.44 -15.78 -27.54
CA LEU A 79 2.01 -15.95 -26.20
C LEU A 79 2.69 -17.31 -25.97
N ASN A 80 2.38 -18.35 -26.75
CA ASN A 80 2.98 -19.68 -26.55
C ASN A 80 4.52 -19.69 -26.63
N PRO A 81 5.18 -18.96 -27.56
CA PRO A 81 6.63 -18.91 -27.64
C PRO A 81 7.31 -18.25 -26.43
N PHE A 82 6.61 -17.43 -25.65
CA PHE A 82 7.18 -16.77 -24.46
C PHE A 82 7.60 -17.76 -23.38
N VAL A 83 7.06 -18.98 -23.38
CA VAL A 83 7.50 -20.05 -22.46
C VAL A 83 8.97 -20.41 -22.68
N LEU A 84 9.48 -20.22 -23.90
CA LEU A 84 10.88 -20.48 -24.29
C LEU A 84 11.81 -19.28 -24.03
N GLY A 85 11.28 -18.17 -23.49
CA GLY A 85 12.01 -16.92 -23.29
C GLY A 85 11.74 -15.88 -24.38
N ASP A 86 12.04 -14.62 -24.06
CA ASP A 86 11.77 -13.47 -24.93
C ASP A 86 12.58 -13.56 -26.24
N ASP A 87 13.84 -13.98 -26.19
CA ASP A 87 14.69 -14.09 -27.37
C ASP A 87 14.21 -15.17 -28.35
N ALA A 88 13.76 -16.32 -27.82
CA ALA A 88 13.17 -17.39 -28.62
C ALA A 88 11.83 -16.97 -29.24
N ALA A 89 11.01 -16.21 -28.51
CA ALA A 89 9.77 -15.66 -29.03
C ALA A 89 10.01 -14.62 -30.14
N ALA A 90 11.02 -13.76 -30.00
CA ALA A 90 11.42 -12.82 -31.05
C ALA A 90 11.94 -13.55 -32.30
N ALA A 91 12.75 -14.60 -32.13
CA ALA A 91 13.24 -15.43 -33.23
C ALA A 91 12.10 -16.14 -33.99
N ALA A 92 11.01 -16.50 -33.28
CA ALA A 92 9.79 -17.03 -33.87
C ALA A 92 8.89 -15.98 -34.56
N GLY A 93 9.35 -14.73 -34.70
CA GLY A 93 8.65 -13.64 -35.39
C GLY A 93 7.60 -12.92 -34.54
N VAL A 94 7.55 -13.17 -33.23
CA VAL A 94 6.56 -12.52 -32.34
C VAL A 94 7.02 -11.11 -31.96
N ARG A 95 6.13 -10.13 -32.13
CA ARG A 95 6.34 -8.76 -31.68
C ARG A 95 6.10 -8.68 -30.16
N ILE A 96 7.13 -8.95 -29.37
CA ILE A 96 7.08 -9.07 -27.89
C ILE A 96 6.21 -7.98 -27.23
N ASP A 97 6.54 -6.72 -27.47
CA ASP A 97 5.90 -5.57 -26.81
C ASP A 97 4.40 -5.48 -27.17
N ALA A 98 4.07 -5.63 -28.45
CA ALA A 98 2.68 -5.55 -28.93
C ALA A 98 1.85 -6.71 -28.39
N THR A 99 2.41 -7.93 -28.36
CA THR A 99 1.74 -9.11 -27.82
C THR A 99 1.49 -8.99 -26.32
N ARG A 100 2.47 -8.51 -25.53
CA ARG A 100 2.26 -8.26 -24.09
C ARG A 100 1.18 -7.23 -23.84
N ILE A 101 1.11 -6.17 -24.64
CA ILE A 101 0.08 -5.13 -24.51
C ILE A 101 -1.29 -5.69 -24.84
N ALA A 102 -1.43 -6.35 -25.98
CA ALA A 102 -2.68 -6.98 -26.37
C ALA A 102 -3.15 -7.98 -25.30
N ALA A 103 -2.22 -8.80 -24.77
CA ALA A 103 -2.51 -9.74 -23.70
C ALA A 103 -3.03 -9.08 -22.42
N MET A 104 -2.37 -8.02 -22.00
CA MET A 104 -2.77 -7.28 -20.81
C MET A 104 -4.11 -6.57 -21.02
N VAL A 105 -4.36 -5.97 -22.19
CA VAL A 105 -5.65 -5.32 -22.51
C VAL A 105 -6.78 -6.34 -22.47
N VAL A 106 -6.59 -7.52 -23.07
CA VAL A 106 -7.59 -8.60 -23.03
C VAL A 106 -7.80 -9.10 -21.60
N ALA A 107 -6.73 -9.32 -20.82
CA ALA A 107 -6.83 -9.73 -19.43
C ALA A 107 -7.55 -8.69 -18.55
N VAL A 108 -7.23 -7.40 -18.72
CA VAL A 108 -7.92 -6.27 -18.06
C VAL A 108 -9.37 -6.16 -18.50
N GLY A 109 -9.68 -6.48 -19.76
CA GLY A 109 -11.06 -6.57 -20.27
C GLY A 109 -11.86 -7.62 -19.51
N PHE A 110 -11.36 -8.85 -19.42
CA PHE A 110 -11.99 -9.92 -18.65
C PHE A 110 -12.14 -9.55 -17.16
N ALA A 111 -11.08 -9.03 -16.54
CA ALA A 111 -11.13 -8.62 -15.14
C ALA A 111 -12.13 -7.49 -14.89
N SER A 112 -12.18 -6.47 -15.76
CA SER A 112 -13.11 -5.34 -15.65
C SER A 112 -14.57 -5.79 -15.74
N VAL A 113 -14.89 -6.69 -16.69
CA VAL A 113 -16.24 -7.25 -16.81
C VAL A 113 -16.62 -8.01 -15.54
N ALA A 114 -15.76 -8.90 -15.07
CA ALA A 114 -16.01 -9.65 -13.84
C ALA A 114 -16.21 -8.74 -12.62
N VAL A 115 -15.34 -7.72 -12.44
CA VAL A 115 -15.40 -6.76 -11.34
C VAL A 115 -16.63 -5.86 -11.42
N SER A 116 -17.10 -5.52 -12.62
CA SER A 116 -18.32 -4.71 -12.79
C SER A 116 -19.58 -5.41 -12.26
N ILE A 117 -19.66 -6.73 -12.39
CA ILE A 117 -20.79 -7.54 -11.90
C ILE A 117 -20.59 -7.88 -10.44
N ALA A 118 -19.52 -8.62 -10.15
CA ALA A 118 -19.37 -9.29 -8.88
C ALA A 118 -18.65 -8.42 -7.84
N GLY A 119 -18.13 -7.25 -8.23
CA GLY A 119 -17.12 -6.55 -7.43
C GLY A 119 -15.75 -7.24 -7.48
N PRO A 120 -14.74 -6.71 -6.75
CA PRO A 120 -13.43 -7.33 -6.69
C PRO A 120 -13.47 -8.63 -5.88
N LEU A 121 -13.18 -9.75 -6.54
CA LEU A 121 -13.06 -11.08 -5.91
C LEU A 121 -11.58 -11.44 -5.69
N SER A 122 -11.19 -11.61 -4.43
CA SER A 122 -9.79 -11.85 -4.04
C SER A 122 -9.28 -13.22 -4.54
N TYR A 123 -8.04 -13.25 -5.02
CA TYR A 123 -7.23 -14.44 -5.34
C TYR A 123 -7.73 -15.40 -6.43
N VAL A 124 -8.96 -15.32 -6.95
CA VAL A 124 -9.49 -16.28 -7.95
C VAL A 124 -8.55 -16.43 -9.16
N GLY A 125 -8.11 -15.29 -9.72
CA GLY A 125 -7.20 -15.26 -10.86
C GLY A 125 -5.77 -15.74 -10.56
N LEU A 126 -5.39 -15.85 -9.28
CA LEU A 126 -4.09 -16.39 -8.84
C LEU A 126 -4.18 -17.87 -8.47
N ILE A 127 -5.28 -18.30 -7.85
CA ILE A 127 -5.50 -19.67 -7.40
C ILE A 127 -5.74 -20.58 -8.60
N ALA A 128 -6.71 -20.27 -9.45
CA ALA A 128 -7.17 -21.16 -10.52
C ALA A 128 -6.05 -21.64 -11.47
N PRO A 129 -5.25 -20.75 -12.10
CA PRO A 129 -4.21 -21.20 -13.03
C PRO A 129 -3.07 -21.96 -12.33
N ASN A 130 -2.74 -21.61 -11.10
CA ASN A 130 -1.64 -22.24 -10.37
C ASN A 130 -2.04 -23.60 -9.79
N LEU A 131 -3.30 -23.76 -9.36
CA LEU A 131 -3.86 -25.04 -8.95
C LEU A 131 -3.88 -26.02 -10.14
N LEU A 132 -4.29 -25.56 -11.32
CA LEU A 132 -4.27 -26.38 -12.54
C LEU A 132 -2.87 -26.84 -12.94
N ARG A 133 -1.87 -25.95 -12.83
CA ARG A 133 -0.46 -26.30 -13.07
C ARG A 133 0.03 -27.37 -12.11
N GLN A 134 -0.43 -27.36 -10.86
CA GLN A 134 -0.07 -28.36 -9.87
C GLN A 134 -0.72 -29.72 -10.14
N LEU A 135 -2.01 -29.74 -10.48
CA LEU A 135 -2.77 -30.99 -10.66
C LEU A 135 -2.46 -31.71 -11.98
N HIS A 136 -2.22 -30.98 -13.07
CA HIS A 136 -2.11 -31.55 -14.42
C HIS A 136 -0.70 -31.48 -15.04
N GLY A 137 0.30 -30.99 -14.30
CA GLY A 137 1.69 -30.93 -14.73
C GLY A 137 1.92 -30.16 -16.04
N ALA A 138 2.97 -30.54 -16.79
CA ALA A 138 3.44 -29.80 -17.96
C ALA A 138 2.41 -29.66 -19.11
N LYS A 139 1.42 -30.56 -19.23
CA LYS A 139 0.40 -30.50 -20.30
C LYS A 139 -0.58 -29.33 -20.10
N ALA A 140 -0.90 -28.97 -18.85
CA ALA A 140 -1.71 -27.80 -18.53
C ALA A 140 -0.92 -26.47 -18.60
N SER A 141 0.39 -26.50 -18.86
CA SER A 141 1.18 -25.26 -19.01
C SER A 141 0.93 -24.54 -20.34
N LYS A 142 0.39 -25.22 -21.36
CA LYS A 142 0.06 -24.60 -22.65
C LYS A 142 -1.06 -23.58 -22.46
N LEU A 143 -0.80 -22.31 -22.78
CA LEU A 143 -1.75 -21.20 -22.59
C LEU A 143 -3.12 -21.47 -23.23
N GLY A 144 -3.13 -22.12 -24.40
CA GLY A 144 -4.37 -22.48 -25.11
C GLY A 144 -5.34 -23.35 -24.31
N ALA A 145 -4.83 -24.25 -23.47
CA ALA A 145 -5.65 -25.07 -22.57
C ALA A 145 -5.79 -24.43 -21.19
N LEU A 146 -4.72 -23.78 -20.70
CA LEU A 146 -4.69 -23.18 -19.36
C LEU A 146 -5.74 -22.09 -19.20
N VAL A 147 -5.91 -21.19 -20.18
CA VAL A 147 -6.84 -20.06 -20.08
C VAL A 147 -8.30 -20.51 -19.90
N PRO A 148 -8.89 -21.33 -20.79
CA PRO A 148 -10.28 -21.76 -20.62
C PRO A 148 -10.47 -22.64 -19.38
N LEU A 149 -9.51 -23.53 -19.07
CA LEU A 149 -9.58 -24.33 -17.84
C LEU A 149 -9.52 -23.45 -16.58
N SER A 150 -8.68 -22.42 -16.57
CA SER A 150 -8.58 -21.48 -15.44
C SER A 150 -9.87 -20.70 -15.25
N ALA A 151 -10.55 -20.33 -16.34
CA ALA A 151 -11.87 -19.70 -16.27
C ALA A 151 -12.91 -20.64 -15.66
N LEU A 152 -12.93 -21.92 -16.05
CA LEU A 152 -13.83 -22.92 -15.48
C LEU A 152 -13.54 -23.20 -14.00
N VAL A 153 -12.26 -23.39 -13.63
CA VAL A 153 -11.86 -23.62 -12.23
C VAL A 153 -12.15 -22.37 -11.37
N GLY A 154 -11.90 -21.18 -11.90
CA GLY A 154 -12.24 -19.93 -11.22
C GLY A 154 -13.74 -19.79 -11.00
N GLY A 155 -14.55 -20.04 -12.03
CA GLY A 155 -16.01 -20.04 -11.93
C GLY A 155 -16.54 -21.09 -10.95
N ALA A 156 -15.99 -22.30 -10.98
CA ALA A 156 -16.33 -23.36 -10.04
C ALA A 156 -15.97 -22.99 -8.60
N LEU A 157 -14.80 -22.38 -8.37
CA LEU A 157 -14.39 -21.91 -7.04
C LEU A 157 -15.39 -20.86 -6.50
N VAL A 158 -15.78 -19.89 -7.33
CA VAL A 158 -16.78 -18.88 -6.95
C VAL A 158 -18.13 -19.54 -6.65
N LEU A 159 -18.62 -20.39 -7.54
CA LEU A 159 -19.93 -21.04 -7.42
C LEU A 159 -20.02 -21.97 -6.21
N VAL A 160 -18.97 -22.77 -5.95
CA VAL A 160 -18.91 -23.65 -4.77
C VAL A 160 -18.89 -22.82 -3.50
N THR A 161 -18.11 -21.74 -3.48
CA THR A 161 -18.04 -20.87 -2.31
C THR A 161 -19.38 -20.19 -2.05
N ASP A 162 -20.01 -19.62 -3.07
CA ASP A 162 -21.32 -18.98 -2.98
C ASP A 162 -22.42 -19.95 -2.53
N SER A 163 -22.45 -21.14 -3.13
CA SER A 163 -23.38 -22.21 -2.76
C SER A 163 -23.20 -22.64 -1.30
N ALA A 164 -21.96 -22.66 -0.80
CA ALA A 164 -21.68 -22.95 0.61
C ALA A 164 -22.19 -21.85 1.54
N VAL A 165 -22.07 -20.57 1.15
CA VAL A 165 -22.64 -19.44 1.91
C VAL A 165 -24.17 -19.55 1.99
N LEU A 166 -24.81 -19.84 0.86
CA LEU A 166 -26.26 -20.04 0.78
C LEU A 166 -26.72 -21.26 1.61
N ALA A 167 -26.02 -22.39 1.51
CA ALA A 167 -26.36 -23.61 2.24
C ALA A 167 -26.23 -23.45 3.76
N LEU A 168 -25.34 -22.57 4.23
CA LEU A 168 -25.17 -22.23 5.64
C LEU A 168 -26.13 -21.14 6.13
N GLY A 169 -26.99 -20.58 5.26
CA GLY A 169 -27.89 -19.49 5.60
C GLY A 169 -27.17 -18.19 5.97
N LEU A 170 -25.96 -17.98 5.42
CA LEU A 170 -25.12 -16.83 5.71
C LEU A 170 -25.24 -15.71 4.67
N ASP A 171 -26.11 -15.85 3.67
CA ASP A 171 -26.28 -14.94 2.54
C ASP A 171 -26.67 -13.50 2.92
N ALA A 172 -27.45 -13.34 3.99
CA ALA A 172 -27.81 -12.02 4.50
C ALA A 172 -26.63 -11.28 5.17
N THR A 173 -25.59 -12.01 5.59
CA THR A 173 -24.48 -11.45 6.36
C THR A 173 -23.17 -11.48 5.58
N LEU A 174 -22.78 -12.62 5.01
CA LEU A 174 -21.49 -12.86 4.38
C LEU A 174 -21.58 -12.72 2.86
N SER A 175 -20.84 -11.78 2.27
CA SER A 175 -20.75 -11.67 0.82
C SER A 175 -19.86 -12.78 0.22
N THR A 176 -20.13 -13.15 -1.03
CA THR A 176 -19.36 -14.15 -1.78
C THR A 176 -17.87 -13.82 -1.83
N GLY A 177 -17.52 -12.55 -2.08
CA GLY A 177 -16.12 -12.11 -2.12
C GLY A 177 -15.38 -12.27 -0.79
N VAL A 178 -16.07 -12.06 0.33
CA VAL A 178 -15.51 -12.26 1.68
C VAL A 178 -15.29 -13.74 1.96
N ALA A 179 -16.26 -14.58 1.61
CA ALA A 179 -16.12 -16.03 1.71
C ALA A 179 -14.94 -16.55 0.86
N ILE A 180 -14.80 -16.05 -0.37
CA ILE A 180 -13.67 -16.38 -1.25
C ILE A 180 -12.35 -15.90 -0.65
N ALA A 181 -12.29 -14.72 -0.04
CA ALA A 181 -11.08 -14.25 0.63
C ALA A 181 -10.70 -15.15 1.82
N LEU A 182 -11.68 -15.60 2.62
CA LEU A 182 -11.47 -16.50 3.76
C LEU A 182 -10.96 -17.88 3.33
N VAL A 183 -11.48 -18.44 2.23
CA VAL A 183 -11.04 -19.74 1.69
C VAL A 183 -9.75 -19.60 0.88
N GLY A 184 -9.63 -18.53 0.09
CA GLY A 184 -8.53 -18.29 -0.82
C GLY A 184 -7.23 -17.89 -0.11
N THR A 185 -7.30 -17.21 1.03
CA THR A 185 -6.12 -16.83 1.83
C THR A 185 -5.29 -18.04 2.28
N PRO A 186 -5.84 -19.04 3.01
CA PRO A 186 -5.06 -20.20 3.43
C PRO A 186 -4.53 -21.00 2.24
N LEU A 187 -5.29 -21.09 1.14
CA LEU A 187 -4.84 -21.75 -0.08
C LEU A 187 -3.64 -21.02 -0.72
N MET A 188 -3.72 -19.70 -0.85
CA MET A 188 -2.63 -18.87 -1.34
C MET A 188 -1.39 -18.96 -0.44
N LEU A 189 -1.57 -18.92 0.88
CA LEU A 189 -0.46 -19.06 1.84
C LEU A 189 0.18 -20.44 1.75
N ALA A 190 -0.60 -21.51 1.56
CA ALA A 190 -0.08 -22.86 1.32
C ALA A 190 0.72 -22.94 0.01
N MET A 191 0.24 -22.30 -1.05
CA MET A 191 0.94 -22.25 -2.34
C MET A 191 2.25 -21.45 -2.28
N ILE A 192 2.26 -20.32 -1.55
CA ILE A 192 3.48 -19.54 -1.29
C ILE A 192 4.48 -20.41 -0.50
N ARG A 193 4.00 -21.09 0.55
CA ARG A 193 4.81 -21.98 1.40
C ARG A 193 5.46 -23.12 0.62
N ASN A 194 4.77 -23.63 -0.40
CA ASN A 194 5.26 -24.72 -1.25
C ASN A 194 6.12 -24.24 -2.44
N GLY A 195 6.40 -22.93 -2.55
CA GLY A 195 7.26 -22.39 -3.62
C GLY A 195 6.57 -22.26 -4.99
N ILE A 196 5.24 -22.38 -5.06
CA ILE A 196 4.48 -22.56 -6.31
C ILE A 196 4.30 -21.25 -7.09
N VAL A 197 4.17 -20.12 -6.38
CA VAL A 197 3.94 -18.78 -6.98
C VAL A 197 5.19 -18.22 -7.67
N TRP A 198 6.32 -18.92 -7.62
CA TRP A 198 7.65 -18.40 -7.95
C TRP A 198 8.01 -18.49 -9.46
N SER A 199 7.18 -19.14 -10.29
CA SER A 199 7.55 -19.50 -11.67
C SER A 199 7.66 -18.35 -12.68
N GLY A 200 7.34 -17.10 -12.32
CA GLY A 200 7.32 -15.97 -13.26
C GLY A 200 8.04 -14.70 -12.79
N ALA A 201 8.47 -14.63 -11.52
CA ALA A 201 9.03 -13.42 -10.93
C ALA A 201 10.54 -13.51 -10.63
N ALA A 202 11.16 -14.67 -10.86
CA ALA A 202 12.52 -14.97 -10.42
C ALA A 202 13.65 -14.46 -11.34
N ALA A 203 13.34 -13.80 -12.48
CA ALA A 203 14.35 -13.49 -13.51
C ALA A 203 14.61 -11.99 -13.72
N GLY A 204 14.69 -11.21 -12.65
CA GLY A 204 15.08 -9.81 -12.76
C GLY A 204 15.68 -9.30 -11.47
N GLN A 205 16.98 -9.55 -11.25
CA GLN A 205 17.77 -8.71 -10.35
C GLN A 205 17.63 -7.27 -10.86
N GLU A 206 16.87 -6.44 -10.13
CA GLU A 206 16.88 -5.02 -10.37
C GLU A 206 18.28 -4.50 -10.05
N ARG A 207 18.93 -3.88 -11.05
CA ARG A 207 20.17 -3.15 -10.82
C ARG A 207 19.89 -2.04 -9.80
N PRO A 208 20.83 -1.75 -8.87
CA PRO A 208 20.66 -0.67 -7.92
C PRO A 208 20.33 0.62 -8.66
N VAL A 209 19.33 1.34 -8.16
CA VAL A 209 18.89 2.64 -8.69
C VAL A 209 20.13 3.53 -8.78
N SER A 210 20.57 3.82 -10.00
CA SER A 210 21.68 4.74 -10.22
C SER A 210 21.23 6.16 -9.84
N ASP A 211 21.98 6.73 -8.90
CA ASP A 211 21.84 8.06 -8.34
C ASP A 211 21.69 9.12 -9.45
N THR A 212 20.49 9.66 -9.66
CA THR A 212 20.26 10.56 -10.79
C THR A 212 19.29 11.70 -10.49
N GLY A 213 19.84 12.73 -9.86
CA GLY A 213 19.23 14.04 -9.72
C GLY A 213 19.11 14.86 -11.01
N THR A 214 18.10 15.74 -11.07
CA THR A 214 18.07 16.90 -11.99
C THR A 214 19.20 17.89 -11.67
N ARG A 215 19.48 18.90 -12.54
CA ARG A 215 20.51 19.93 -12.26
C ARG A 215 20.35 20.58 -10.88
N ALA A 216 19.12 20.81 -10.43
CA ALA A 216 18.81 21.33 -9.09
C ALA A 216 19.20 20.36 -7.97
N VAL A 217 18.92 19.06 -8.13
CA VAL A 217 19.36 18.01 -7.19
C VAL A 217 20.89 17.90 -7.16
N ARG A 218 21.55 18.10 -8.29
CA ARG A 218 23.02 18.05 -8.38
C ARG A 218 23.69 19.23 -7.65
N MET A 219 23.02 20.38 -7.55
CA MET A 219 23.45 21.50 -6.68
C MET A 219 23.17 21.23 -5.20
N LEU A 220 22.01 20.64 -4.86
CA LEU A 220 21.67 20.28 -3.48
C LEU A 220 22.57 19.17 -2.90
N THR A 221 22.96 18.19 -3.72
CA THR A 221 23.87 17.10 -3.33
C THR A 221 25.32 17.55 -3.12
N ALA A 222 25.67 18.76 -3.56
CA ALA A 222 26.98 19.38 -3.28
C ALA A 222 27.04 20.03 -1.89
N LEU A 223 25.88 20.27 -1.25
CA LEU A 223 25.84 20.79 0.11
C LEU A 223 26.20 19.71 1.13
N PRO A 224 27.00 20.04 2.17
CA PRO A 224 27.23 19.14 3.28
C PRO A 224 25.91 18.83 4.02
N TRP A 225 25.76 17.58 4.47
CA TRP A 225 24.58 17.09 5.18
C TRP A 225 24.04 18.01 6.30
N PRO A 226 24.86 18.72 7.13
CA PRO A 226 24.33 19.61 8.17
C PRO A 226 23.51 20.79 7.61
N LEU A 227 23.87 21.32 6.44
CA LEU A 227 23.11 22.43 5.83
C LEU A 227 21.75 21.96 5.33
N ILE A 228 21.67 20.73 4.80
CA ILE A 228 20.41 20.11 4.39
C ILE A 228 19.52 19.86 5.62
N ALA A 229 20.11 19.35 6.72
CA ALA A 229 19.41 19.16 7.97
C ALA A 229 18.88 20.47 8.56
N ALA A 230 19.70 21.53 8.58
CA ALA A 230 19.30 22.86 9.02
C ALA A 230 18.16 23.43 8.14
N GLY A 231 18.24 23.28 6.82
CA GLY A 231 17.19 23.69 5.90
C GLY A 231 15.86 22.95 6.14
N LEU A 232 15.91 21.65 6.42
CA LEU A 232 14.71 20.86 6.75
C LEU A 232 14.11 21.25 8.11
N LEU A 233 14.95 21.57 9.10
CA LEU A 233 14.48 22.08 10.39
C LEU A 233 13.79 23.45 10.23
N LEU A 234 14.41 24.37 9.49
CA LEU A 234 13.81 25.68 9.18
C LEU A 234 12.48 25.53 8.43
N ALA A 235 12.43 24.64 7.44
CA ALA A 235 11.19 24.32 6.72
C ALA A 235 10.12 23.74 7.67
N GLY A 236 10.52 22.89 8.62
CA GLY A 236 9.64 22.37 9.65
C GLY A 236 9.06 23.45 10.53
N CYS A 237 9.90 24.35 11.05
CA CYS A 237 9.43 25.51 11.84
C CYS A 237 8.49 26.41 11.03
N ALA A 238 8.83 26.70 9.77
CA ALA A 238 7.99 27.51 8.89
C ALA A 238 6.64 26.85 8.62
N LEU A 239 6.60 25.53 8.40
CA LEU A 239 5.36 24.78 8.19
C LEU A 239 4.52 24.65 9.46
N LEU A 240 5.13 24.50 10.63
CA LEU A 240 4.41 24.52 11.90
C LEU A 240 3.77 25.88 12.13
N PHE A 241 4.50 26.97 11.87
CA PHE A 241 3.97 28.33 11.98
C PHE A 241 2.85 28.60 10.97
N ALA A 242 3.08 28.27 9.69
CA ALA A 242 2.08 28.41 8.63
C ALA A 242 0.86 27.54 8.94
N GLY A 243 1.06 26.30 9.38
CA GLY A 243 -0.01 25.40 9.77
C GLY A 243 -0.82 25.92 10.97
N ALA A 244 -0.16 26.40 12.01
CA ALA A 244 -0.84 26.97 13.17
C ALA A 244 -1.67 28.21 12.77
N SER A 245 -1.22 28.96 11.75
CA SER A 245 -1.91 30.16 11.25
C SER A 245 -3.05 29.86 10.26
N LEU A 246 -2.87 28.87 9.37
CA LEU A 246 -3.79 28.50 8.29
C LEU A 246 -4.86 27.50 8.74
N GLY A 247 -6.12 27.79 8.43
CA GLY A 247 -7.29 26.92 8.67
C GLY A 247 -8.57 27.64 8.25
N ALA A 248 -9.74 27.15 8.72
CA ALA A 248 -11.03 27.77 8.41
C ALA A 248 -11.12 29.26 8.79
N LYS A 249 -10.39 29.67 9.83
CA LYS A 249 -10.16 31.07 10.21
C LYS A 249 -8.66 31.36 10.19
N LEU A 250 -8.23 32.34 9.41
CA LEU A 250 -6.82 32.76 9.37
C LEU A 250 -6.44 33.45 10.69
N ILE A 251 -5.37 33.01 11.32
CA ILE A 251 -4.81 33.65 12.53
C ILE A 251 -3.68 34.58 12.08
N GLY A 252 -3.96 35.89 12.10
CA GLY A 252 -2.96 36.93 11.84
C GLY A 252 -2.07 37.22 13.05
N PRO A 253 -1.13 38.18 12.94
CA PRO A 253 -0.21 38.56 14.01
C PRO A 253 -0.92 38.95 15.32
N THR A 254 -2.04 39.66 15.23
CA THR A 254 -2.86 40.04 16.38
C THR A 254 -3.49 38.83 17.07
N GLY A 255 -3.84 37.78 16.32
CA GLY A 255 -4.34 36.52 16.87
C GLY A 255 -3.26 35.71 17.59
N TRP A 256 -2.01 35.77 17.10
CA TRP A 256 -0.87 35.17 17.80
C TRP A 256 -0.56 35.89 19.11
N ILE A 257 -0.57 37.22 19.11
CA ILE A 257 -0.40 38.02 20.33
C ILE A 257 -1.54 37.71 21.31
N ALA A 258 -2.79 37.69 20.85
CA ALA A 258 -3.94 37.31 21.67
C ALA A 258 -3.86 35.87 22.24
N ALA A 259 -3.25 34.94 21.49
CA ALA A 259 -3.01 33.58 21.96
C ALA A 259 -1.92 33.51 23.04
N LEU A 260 -0.86 34.32 22.90
CA LEU A 260 0.21 34.44 23.90
C LEU A 260 -0.25 35.19 25.16
N GLU A 261 -1.17 36.14 25.02
CA GLU A 261 -1.86 36.84 26.12
C GLU A 261 -2.89 35.95 26.85
N GLY A 262 -3.15 34.73 26.36
CA GLY A 262 -4.06 33.78 27.00
C GLY A 262 -5.55 34.10 26.82
N ARG A 263 -5.97 34.76 25.74
CA ARG A 263 -7.41 34.96 25.46
C ARG A 263 -8.07 33.64 25.08
N ASP A 264 -9.12 33.24 25.81
CA ASP A 264 -9.64 31.87 25.83
C ASP A 264 -9.93 31.24 24.45
N GLU A 265 -10.61 31.94 23.54
CA GLU A 265 -11.08 31.32 22.30
C GLU A 265 -9.97 31.06 21.27
N VAL A 266 -9.09 32.04 21.05
CA VAL A 266 -7.98 31.92 20.07
C VAL A 266 -6.87 31.04 20.61
N THR A 267 -6.60 31.14 21.92
CA THR A 267 -5.61 30.31 22.62
C THR A 267 -6.00 28.83 22.57
N ARG A 268 -7.25 28.50 22.90
CA ARG A 268 -7.77 27.12 22.80
C ARG A 268 -7.73 26.60 21.36
N MET A 269 -8.10 27.41 20.38
CA MET A 269 -8.01 26.99 18.97
C MET A 269 -6.56 26.67 18.55
N LEU A 270 -5.59 27.49 18.94
CA LEU A 270 -4.20 27.33 18.52
C LEU A 270 -3.49 26.22 19.29
N LEU A 271 -3.56 26.26 20.62
CA LEU A 271 -2.81 25.36 21.51
C LEU A 271 -3.50 24.00 21.70
N ASP A 272 -4.83 23.93 21.74
CA ASP A 272 -5.52 22.66 22.03
C ASP A 272 -5.98 21.91 20.78
N LEU A 273 -6.17 22.60 19.65
CA LEU A 273 -6.66 21.97 18.41
C LEU A 273 -5.61 21.91 17.29
N ARG A 274 -4.90 23.02 16.99
CA ARG A 274 -4.00 23.08 15.83
C ARG A 274 -2.61 22.52 16.11
N LEU A 275 -2.00 22.93 17.22
CA LEU A 275 -0.63 22.54 17.55
C LEU A 275 -0.48 21.03 17.78
N PRO A 276 -1.31 20.36 18.62
CA PRO A 276 -1.20 18.91 18.81
C PRO A 276 -1.46 18.12 17.52
N ARG A 277 -2.38 18.59 16.68
CA ARG A 277 -2.65 18.02 15.36
C ARG A 277 -1.42 18.06 14.44
N LEU A 278 -0.75 19.21 14.35
CA LEU A 278 0.46 19.37 13.54
C LEU A 278 1.64 18.55 14.09
N LEU A 279 1.80 18.50 15.41
CA LEU A 279 2.83 17.68 16.05
C LEU A 279 2.58 16.18 15.84
N CYS A 280 1.33 15.72 15.91
CA CYS A 280 0.99 14.34 15.56
C CYS A 280 1.32 14.03 14.09
N ALA A 281 0.98 14.95 13.18
CA ALA A 281 1.32 14.82 11.76
C ALA A 281 2.84 14.71 11.55
N LEU A 282 3.61 15.55 12.24
CA LEU A 282 5.07 15.57 12.19
C LEU A 282 5.65 14.24 12.70
N LEU A 283 5.27 13.81 13.90
CA LEU A 283 5.78 12.59 14.54
C LEU A 283 5.39 11.32 13.76
N ALA A 284 4.12 11.20 13.37
CA ALA A 284 3.64 10.05 12.60
C ALA A 284 4.30 10.00 11.21
N GLY A 285 4.45 11.14 10.54
CA GLY A 285 5.11 11.23 9.24
C GLY A 285 6.57 10.79 9.30
N ALA A 286 7.28 11.18 10.37
CA ALA A 286 8.65 10.74 10.61
C ALA A 286 8.76 9.23 10.83
N LEU A 287 7.89 8.65 11.65
CA LEU A 287 7.86 7.20 11.92
C LEU A 287 7.51 6.38 10.68
N LEU A 288 6.51 6.80 9.90
CA LEU A 288 6.12 6.12 8.66
C LEU A 288 7.24 6.14 7.62
N ALA A 289 7.92 7.29 7.47
CA ALA A 289 9.06 7.40 6.56
C ALA A 289 10.25 6.57 7.02
N ALA A 290 10.57 6.58 8.31
CA ALA A 290 11.65 5.81 8.89
C ALA A 290 11.42 4.29 8.76
N SER A 291 10.18 3.84 9.02
CA SER A 291 9.72 2.48 8.74
C SER A 291 9.85 2.12 7.26
N GLY A 292 9.47 3.05 6.38
CA GLY A 292 9.64 2.94 4.93
C GLY A 292 11.08 2.68 4.50
N VAL A 293 12.05 3.42 5.05
CA VAL A 293 13.49 3.18 4.77
C VAL A 293 13.87 1.74 5.09
N LEU A 294 13.50 1.24 6.27
CA LEU A 294 13.81 -0.15 6.64
C LEU A 294 13.12 -1.17 5.74
N MET A 295 11.83 -0.96 5.45
CA MET A 295 11.05 -1.88 4.64
C MET A 295 11.65 -2.02 3.25
N GLN A 296 11.99 -0.89 2.62
CA GLN A 296 12.66 -0.87 1.32
C GLN A 296 14.02 -1.57 1.36
N SER A 297 14.75 -1.47 2.48
CA SER A 297 16.07 -2.07 2.66
C SER A 297 15.99 -3.59 2.82
N ILE A 298 15.08 -4.10 3.65
CA ILE A 298 14.90 -5.54 3.86
C ILE A 298 14.27 -6.19 2.63
N VAL A 299 13.20 -5.59 2.10
CA VAL A 299 12.47 -6.14 0.96
C VAL A 299 13.28 -5.99 -0.33
N ARG A 300 14.38 -5.22 -0.31
CA ARG A 300 15.22 -4.89 -1.47
C ARG A 300 14.37 -4.36 -2.63
N ASN A 301 13.36 -3.56 -2.30
CA ASN A 301 12.43 -2.98 -3.27
C ASN A 301 12.17 -1.52 -2.87
N PRO A 302 12.55 -0.54 -3.71
CA PRO A 302 12.36 0.88 -3.42
C PRO A 302 10.87 1.29 -3.33
N LEU A 303 9.96 0.44 -3.77
CA LEU A 303 8.51 0.64 -3.70
C LEU A 303 7.85 -0.15 -2.57
N ALA A 304 8.63 -0.78 -1.68
CA ALA A 304 8.07 -1.44 -0.50
C ALA A 304 7.80 -0.44 0.63
N GLY A 305 6.56 -0.37 1.09
CA GLY A 305 6.14 0.41 2.25
C GLY A 305 5.67 -0.50 3.39
N PRO A 306 5.46 0.02 4.61
CA PRO A 306 4.92 -0.77 5.72
C PRO A 306 3.56 -1.40 5.38
N GLU A 307 2.78 -0.75 4.52
CA GLU A 307 1.52 -1.25 3.94
C GLU A 307 1.65 -2.63 3.26
N VAL A 308 2.84 -2.98 2.75
CA VAL A 308 3.10 -4.25 2.07
C VAL A 308 3.01 -5.44 3.01
N LEU A 309 3.22 -5.25 4.33
CA LEU A 309 3.12 -6.33 5.31
C LEU A 309 1.67 -6.64 5.75
N GLY A 310 0.67 -5.89 5.29
CA GLY A 310 -0.70 -6.06 5.76
C GLY A 310 -0.96 -5.46 7.16
N VAL A 311 0.08 -4.98 7.85
CA VAL A 311 0.03 -4.55 9.26
C VAL A 311 -0.85 -3.32 9.46
N THR A 312 -0.84 -2.41 8.50
CA THR A 312 -1.70 -1.23 8.48
C THR A 312 -3.17 -1.61 8.35
N GLN A 313 -3.49 -2.58 7.50
CA GLN A 313 -4.85 -3.09 7.31
C GLN A 313 -5.32 -3.88 8.54
N GLY A 314 -4.43 -4.66 9.18
CA GLY A 314 -4.72 -5.36 10.43
C GLY A 314 -4.98 -4.42 11.61
N ALA A 315 -4.22 -3.32 11.71
CA ALA A 315 -4.47 -2.25 12.68
C ALA A 315 -5.83 -1.57 12.43
N GLY A 316 -6.17 -1.32 11.17
CA GLY A 316 -7.49 -0.86 10.72
C GLY A 316 -8.62 -1.75 11.21
N LEU A 317 -8.54 -3.03 10.88
CA LEU A 317 -9.54 -4.03 11.26
C LEU A 317 -9.71 -4.12 12.79
N ALA A 318 -8.62 -4.20 13.55
CA ALA A 318 -8.71 -4.31 15.01
C ALA A 318 -9.33 -3.07 15.65
N THR A 319 -9.00 -1.89 15.14
CA THR A 319 -9.61 -0.64 15.64
C THR A 319 -11.09 -0.57 15.31
N PHE A 320 -11.45 -1.04 14.13
CA PHE A 320 -12.84 -1.12 13.71
C PHE A 320 -13.63 -2.10 14.59
N ILE A 321 -13.08 -3.28 14.90
CA ILE A 321 -13.67 -4.22 15.88
C ILE A 321 -13.84 -3.56 17.25
N ALA A 322 -12.84 -2.82 17.72
CA ALA A 322 -12.92 -2.10 18.99
C ALA A 322 -14.03 -1.04 19.00
N LEU A 323 -14.26 -0.33 17.89
CA LEU A 323 -15.35 0.63 17.77
C LEU A 323 -16.74 -0.02 17.78
N ILE A 324 -16.87 -1.24 17.24
CA ILE A 324 -18.14 -1.99 17.33
C ILE A 324 -18.41 -2.40 18.77
N LEU A 325 -17.40 -2.98 19.43
CA LEU A 325 -17.54 -3.46 20.82
C LEU A 325 -17.71 -2.29 21.81
N TRP A 326 -17.04 -1.16 21.54
CA TRP A 326 -17.05 0.04 22.36
C TRP A 326 -17.21 1.30 21.49
N PRO A 327 -18.45 1.71 21.14
CA PRO A 327 -18.70 2.86 20.25
C PRO A 327 -18.14 4.21 20.75
N PHE A 328 -17.98 4.33 22.07
CA PHE A 328 -17.43 5.50 22.78
C PHE A 328 -16.02 5.26 23.32
N ALA A 329 -15.31 4.27 22.76
CA ALA A 329 -13.91 4.00 23.03
C ALA A 329 -13.07 5.29 22.98
N ALA A 330 -12.29 5.52 24.04
CA ALA A 330 -11.33 6.61 24.07
C ALA A 330 -10.23 6.39 23.03
N HIS A 331 -9.60 7.45 22.52
CA HIS A 331 -8.53 7.36 21.53
C HIS A 331 -7.38 6.41 21.95
N SER A 332 -7.07 6.33 23.24
CA SER A 332 -6.08 5.38 23.79
C SER A 332 -6.47 3.92 23.57
N THR A 333 -7.75 3.57 23.75
CA THR A 333 -8.24 2.20 23.52
C THR A 333 -8.20 1.83 22.03
N LEU A 334 -8.52 2.78 21.16
CA LEU A 334 -8.39 2.61 19.70
C LEU A 334 -6.92 2.45 19.29
N ALA A 335 -6.02 3.22 19.90
CA ALA A 335 -4.58 3.10 19.65
C ALA A 335 -4.03 1.73 20.10
N VAL A 336 -4.47 1.22 21.26
CA VAL A 336 -4.09 -0.12 21.73
C VAL A 336 -4.64 -1.21 20.80
N ALA A 337 -5.90 -1.08 20.34
CA ALA A 337 -6.47 -2.00 19.37
C ALA A 337 -5.70 -2.01 18.05
N ALA A 338 -5.34 -0.84 17.52
CA ALA A 338 -4.52 -0.68 16.33
C ALA A 338 -3.15 -1.37 16.49
N LEU A 339 -2.46 -1.13 17.61
CA LEU A 339 -1.18 -1.76 17.93
C LEU A 339 -1.31 -3.28 18.03
N ALA A 340 -2.37 -3.79 18.67
CA ALA A 340 -2.63 -5.21 18.81
C ALA A 340 -2.89 -5.88 17.45
N GLY A 341 -3.73 -5.28 16.60
CA GLY A 341 -4.01 -5.79 15.25
C GLY A 341 -2.78 -5.80 14.34
N GLY A 342 -1.99 -4.72 14.39
CA GLY A 342 -0.71 -4.64 13.67
C GLY A 342 0.30 -5.67 14.16
N ALA A 343 0.44 -5.84 15.48
CA ALA A 343 1.32 -6.82 16.08
C ALA A 343 0.90 -8.28 15.77
N ALA A 344 -0.40 -8.57 15.80
CA ALA A 344 -0.94 -9.87 15.40
C ALA A 344 -0.62 -10.17 13.93
N THR A 345 -0.79 -9.18 13.05
CA THR A 345 -0.47 -9.34 11.62
C THR A 345 1.02 -9.55 11.38
N LEU A 346 1.88 -8.81 12.09
CA LEU A 346 3.32 -9.02 12.06
C LEU A 346 3.69 -10.42 12.52
N LEU A 347 3.13 -10.88 13.64
CA LEU A 347 3.40 -12.19 14.20
C LEU A 347 3.04 -13.29 13.20
N LEU A 348 1.85 -13.22 12.60
CA LEU A 348 1.43 -14.13 11.54
C LEU A 348 2.40 -14.12 10.37
N THR A 349 2.79 -12.93 9.90
CA THR A 349 3.75 -12.78 8.79
C THR A 349 5.10 -13.42 9.12
N LEU A 350 5.62 -13.20 10.33
CA LEU A 350 6.88 -13.79 10.78
C LEU A 350 6.78 -15.31 10.93
N LEU A 351 5.69 -15.83 11.51
CA LEU A 351 5.47 -17.27 11.70
C LEU A 351 5.40 -18.00 10.35
N LEU A 352 4.63 -17.46 9.40
CA LEU A 352 4.46 -18.06 8.08
C LEU A 352 5.75 -18.04 7.24
N ASN A 353 6.61 -17.04 7.45
CA ASN A 353 7.85 -16.87 6.68
C ASN A 353 9.11 -17.46 7.34
N ARG A 354 9.00 -18.11 8.52
CA ARG A 354 10.16 -18.73 9.19
C ARG A 354 10.89 -19.75 8.30
N ARG A 355 10.14 -20.60 7.58
CA ARG A 355 10.70 -21.65 6.71
C ARG A 355 11.47 -21.09 5.51
N HIS A 356 11.09 -19.90 5.03
CA HIS A 356 11.75 -19.22 3.92
C HIS A 356 12.85 -18.27 4.38
N ARG A 357 13.30 -18.35 5.64
CA ARG A 357 14.31 -17.45 6.24
C ARG A 357 14.00 -15.97 6.00
N TYR A 358 12.71 -15.63 6.07
CA TYR A 358 12.20 -14.27 5.85
C TYR A 358 12.64 -13.68 4.51
N ALA A 359 12.65 -14.49 3.45
CA ALA A 359 12.98 -14.02 2.10
C ALA A 359 12.09 -12.82 1.70
N PRO A 360 12.68 -11.73 1.19
CA PRO A 360 11.98 -10.48 0.84
C PRO A 360 10.66 -10.65 0.09
N MET A 361 10.70 -11.42 -1.00
CA MET A 361 9.55 -11.71 -1.86
C MET A 361 8.46 -12.50 -1.12
N ALA A 362 8.84 -13.50 -0.32
CA ALA A 362 7.88 -14.33 0.43
C ALA A 362 7.15 -13.51 1.50
N VAL A 363 7.90 -12.66 2.21
CA VAL A 363 7.36 -11.74 3.22
C VAL A 363 6.40 -10.74 2.57
N ALA A 364 6.78 -10.13 1.45
CA ALA A 364 5.93 -9.18 0.73
C ALA A 364 4.64 -9.83 0.19
N LEU A 365 4.71 -11.03 -0.38
CA LEU A 365 3.53 -11.74 -0.87
C LEU A 365 2.61 -12.19 0.28
N THR A 366 3.18 -12.68 1.37
CA THR A 366 2.40 -13.04 2.58
C THR A 366 1.68 -11.82 3.13
N GLY A 367 2.38 -10.70 3.24
CA GLY A 367 1.82 -9.44 3.70
C GLY A 367 0.72 -8.90 2.80
N LEU A 368 0.91 -8.97 1.47
CA LEU A 368 -0.13 -8.63 0.50
C LEU A 368 -1.38 -9.49 0.68
N VAL A 369 -1.21 -10.81 0.83
CA VAL A 369 -2.32 -11.74 1.05
C VAL A 369 -3.03 -11.45 2.37
N LEU A 370 -2.32 -11.27 3.47
CA LEU A 370 -2.95 -10.94 4.76
C LEU A 370 -3.64 -9.57 4.72
N GLY A 371 -3.01 -8.56 4.12
CA GLY A 371 -3.55 -7.21 3.99
C GLY A 371 -4.85 -7.16 3.20
N THR A 372 -4.94 -7.91 2.08
CA THR A 372 -6.20 -8.00 1.33
C THR A 372 -7.28 -8.73 2.13
N LEU A 373 -6.95 -9.77 2.88
CA LEU A 373 -7.90 -10.44 3.78
C LEU A 373 -8.47 -9.46 4.82
N TRP A 374 -7.61 -8.69 5.51
CA TRP A 374 -8.02 -7.70 6.50
C TRP A 374 -8.88 -6.59 5.92
N THR A 375 -8.55 -6.15 4.69
CA THR A 375 -9.32 -5.13 3.99
C THR A 375 -10.72 -5.64 3.63
N THR A 376 -10.81 -6.85 3.07
CA THR A 376 -12.09 -7.50 2.73
C THR A 376 -12.94 -7.72 3.98
N LEU A 377 -12.34 -8.16 5.10
CA LEU A 377 -13.06 -8.32 6.36
C LEU A 377 -13.51 -6.98 6.96
N SER A 378 -12.72 -5.92 6.82
CA SER A 378 -13.11 -4.57 7.25
C SER A 378 -14.30 -4.05 6.43
N GLN A 379 -14.27 -4.24 5.11
CA GLN A 379 -15.38 -3.87 4.22
C GLN A 379 -16.65 -4.65 4.55
N TRP A 380 -16.53 -5.95 4.81
CA TRP A 380 -17.63 -6.78 5.26
C TRP A 380 -18.26 -6.26 6.55
N LEU A 381 -17.45 -5.95 7.56
CA LEU A 381 -18.02 -5.47 8.81
C LEU A 381 -18.69 -4.10 8.67
N ILE A 382 -18.20 -3.22 7.78
CA ILE A 382 -18.86 -1.94 7.47
C ILE A 382 -20.28 -2.18 6.94
N THR A 383 -20.50 -3.19 6.11
CA THR A 383 -21.83 -3.48 5.57
C THR A 383 -22.79 -4.05 6.61
N GLN A 384 -22.28 -4.65 7.69
CA GLN A 384 -23.11 -5.12 8.81
C GLN A 384 -23.58 -3.99 9.73
N GLN A 385 -22.94 -2.82 9.69
CA GLN A 385 -23.25 -1.71 10.58
C GLN A 385 -24.19 -0.70 9.91
N SER A 386 -25.37 -0.50 10.50
CA SER A 386 -26.36 0.48 10.01
C SER A 386 -26.13 1.90 10.53
N VAL A 387 -25.35 2.06 11.61
CA VAL A 387 -25.14 3.34 12.30
C VAL A 387 -23.73 3.87 12.00
N GLN A 388 -23.65 4.97 11.26
CA GLN A 388 -22.43 5.76 10.97
C GLN A 388 -21.30 5.08 10.15
N PRO A 389 -21.59 4.52 8.95
CA PRO A 389 -20.56 3.99 8.04
C PRO A 389 -19.46 5.02 7.71
N ALA A 390 -19.80 6.31 7.64
CA ALA A 390 -18.86 7.39 7.35
C ALA A 390 -17.72 7.51 8.39
N ARG A 391 -18.01 7.33 9.69
CA ARG A 391 -17.00 7.38 10.76
C ARG A 391 -15.94 6.30 10.58
N PHE A 392 -16.35 5.14 10.08
CA PHE A 392 -15.46 4.01 9.83
C PHE A 392 -14.61 4.18 8.56
N VAL A 393 -15.18 4.74 7.50
CA VAL A 393 -14.44 5.06 6.28
C VAL A 393 -13.32 6.06 6.56
N VAL A 394 -13.57 7.08 7.38
CA VAL A 394 -12.54 8.05 7.78
C VAL A 394 -11.39 7.37 8.53
N TRP A 395 -11.68 6.36 9.36
CA TRP A 395 -10.64 5.61 10.06
C TRP A 395 -9.83 4.71 9.14
N LEU A 396 -10.45 4.07 8.14
CA LEU A 396 -9.75 3.22 7.16
C LEU A 396 -8.82 3.97 6.20
N VAL A 397 -8.96 5.28 6.12
CA VAL A 397 -8.14 6.15 5.26
C VAL A 397 -7.02 6.82 6.04
N GLY A 398 -7.24 7.02 7.35
CA GLY A 398 -6.35 7.79 8.19
C GLY A 398 -6.47 9.30 7.96
N GLY A 399 -6.19 10.03 9.03
CA GLY A 399 -6.27 11.47 9.05
C GLY A 399 -5.84 11.98 10.41
N THR A 400 -5.34 13.21 10.41
CA THR A 400 -4.85 13.97 11.57
C THR A 400 -5.98 14.70 12.32
N TYR A 401 -7.23 14.48 11.92
CA TYR A 401 -8.40 15.11 12.51
C TYR A 401 -8.60 14.69 13.98
N GLY A 402 -8.92 15.67 14.83
CA GLY A 402 -9.27 15.43 16.23
C GLY A 402 -8.10 14.93 17.11
N ARG A 403 -6.85 15.23 16.73
CA ARG A 403 -5.68 14.88 17.56
C ARG A 403 -5.38 15.92 18.62
N SER A 404 -5.18 15.43 19.84
CA SER A 404 -4.92 16.19 21.06
C SER A 404 -3.50 15.96 21.57
N TRP A 405 -3.16 16.61 22.68
CA TRP A 405 -1.88 16.39 23.37
C TRP A 405 -1.70 14.95 23.88
N GLY A 406 -2.78 14.19 24.09
CA GLY A 406 -2.71 12.78 24.45
C GLY A 406 -2.07 11.92 23.36
N GLU A 407 -2.45 12.14 22.09
CA GLU A 407 -1.84 11.44 20.96
C GLU A 407 -0.38 11.85 20.74
N VAL A 408 -0.04 13.12 20.99
CA VAL A 408 1.36 13.58 20.96
C VAL A 408 2.17 12.87 22.04
N ALA A 409 1.68 12.85 23.28
CA ALA A 409 2.36 12.23 24.42
C ALA A 409 2.55 10.71 24.25
N THR A 410 1.60 10.04 23.58
CA THR A 410 1.72 8.61 23.27
C THR A 410 2.67 8.33 22.10
N LEU A 411 2.73 9.19 21.08
CA LEU A 411 3.65 9.05 19.94
C LEU A 411 5.11 9.40 20.27
N LEU A 412 5.32 10.40 21.13
CA LEU A 412 6.65 10.95 21.39
C LEU A 412 7.66 9.89 21.89
N PRO A 413 7.32 8.99 22.84
CA PRO A 413 8.22 7.90 23.24
C PRO A 413 8.61 6.98 22.09
N TRP A 414 7.66 6.67 21.18
CA TRP A 414 7.96 5.84 20.01
C TRP A 414 8.93 6.53 19.06
N CYS A 415 8.81 7.85 18.85
CA CYS A 415 9.81 8.60 18.07
C CYS A 415 11.19 8.59 18.73
N LEU A 416 11.23 8.84 20.04
CA LEU A 416 12.47 8.91 20.82
C LEU A 416 13.17 7.55 20.94
N LEU A 417 12.43 6.44 20.92
CA LEU A 417 12.99 5.09 20.99
C LEU A 417 13.25 4.50 19.60
N ALA A 418 12.29 4.59 18.67
CA ALA A 418 12.41 3.97 17.37
C ALA A 418 13.50 4.64 16.54
N LEU A 419 13.53 5.98 16.39
CA LEU A 419 14.48 6.63 15.50
C LEU A 419 15.96 6.32 15.85
N PRO A 420 16.39 6.33 17.12
CA PRO A 420 17.73 5.89 17.48
C PRO A 420 17.99 4.41 17.19
N VAL A 421 17.06 3.51 17.56
CA VAL A 421 17.19 2.07 17.28
C VAL A 421 17.31 1.82 15.77
N LEU A 422 16.50 2.51 14.97
CA LEU A 422 16.55 2.49 13.52
C LEU A 422 17.90 2.98 12.98
N ALA A 423 18.47 4.03 13.59
CA ALA A 423 19.79 4.55 13.21
C ALA A 423 20.92 3.58 13.56
N LEU A 424 20.78 2.79 14.64
CA LEU A 424 21.72 1.72 14.98
C LEU A 424 21.67 0.55 13.98
N LEU A 425 20.49 0.26 13.43
CA LEU A 425 20.29 -0.77 12.41
C LEU A 425 20.82 -0.37 11.02
N ALA A 426 21.16 0.91 10.81
CA ALA A 426 21.62 1.40 9.51
C ALA A 426 22.89 0.69 9.01
N LYS A 427 23.90 0.49 9.87
CA LYS A 427 25.16 -0.18 9.49
C LYS A 427 24.94 -1.64 9.05
N PRO A 428 24.22 -2.49 9.81
CA PRO A 428 23.81 -3.81 9.35
C PRO A 428 23.11 -3.81 7.99
N LEU A 429 22.27 -2.81 7.71
CA LEU A 429 21.57 -2.69 6.44
C LEU A 429 22.50 -2.29 5.29
N ASP A 430 23.48 -1.42 5.54
CA ASP A 430 24.51 -1.07 4.55
C ASP A 430 25.27 -2.35 4.12
N LEU A 431 25.60 -3.24 5.07
CA LEU A 431 26.21 -4.54 4.76
C LEU A 431 25.26 -5.47 3.99
N LEU A 432 23.98 -5.53 4.41
CA LEU A 432 22.98 -6.35 3.73
C LEU A 432 22.78 -5.94 2.26
N SER A 433 23.01 -4.66 1.93
CA SER A 433 22.91 -4.15 0.55
C SER A 433 23.86 -4.83 -0.44
N LEU A 434 25.01 -5.37 0.04
CA LEU A 434 26.00 -6.09 -0.79
C LEU A 434 25.47 -7.43 -1.33
N GLY A 435 24.39 -7.95 -0.77
CA GLY A 435 23.87 -9.28 -1.10
C GLY A 435 23.88 -10.19 0.11
N ASP A 436 23.01 -11.21 0.10
CA ASP A 436 22.86 -12.10 1.25
C ASP A 436 24.15 -12.89 1.52
N ASP A 437 24.77 -13.44 0.48
CA ASP A 437 25.99 -14.25 0.63
C ASP A 437 27.18 -13.42 1.12
N GLN A 438 27.35 -12.21 0.58
CA GLN A 438 28.42 -11.29 0.99
C GLN A 438 28.22 -10.79 2.43
N ALA A 439 26.99 -10.43 2.80
CA ALA A 439 26.68 -10.00 4.15
C ALA A 439 26.88 -11.13 5.18
N ALA A 440 26.50 -12.36 4.83
CA ALA A 440 26.73 -13.54 5.67
C ALA A 440 28.23 -13.84 5.84
N ALA A 441 29.03 -13.72 4.77
CA ALA A 441 30.48 -13.89 4.83
C ALA A 441 31.18 -12.84 5.72
N LEU A 442 30.61 -11.63 5.81
CA LEU A 442 31.07 -10.56 6.72
C LEU A 442 30.57 -10.75 8.17
N GLY A 443 29.94 -11.89 8.50
CA GLY A 443 29.52 -12.25 9.86
C GLY A 443 28.12 -11.75 10.26
N LEU A 444 27.32 -11.24 9.31
CA LEU A 444 25.99 -10.71 9.63
C LEU A 444 24.97 -11.85 9.85
N PRO A 445 24.29 -11.94 11.01
CA PRO A 445 23.30 -12.98 11.27
C PRO A 445 21.96 -12.65 10.59
N ILE A 446 21.85 -12.89 9.28
CA ILE A 446 20.69 -12.53 8.45
C ILE A 446 19.36 -13.09 9.02
N ALA A 447 19.40 -14.31 9.55
CA ALA A 447 18.23 -14.99 10.12
C ALA A 447 17.64 -14.27 11.35
N VAL A 448 18.47 -13.52 12.09
CA VAL A 448 18.04 -12.72 13.26
C VAL A 448 17.79 -11.27 12.87
N LEU A 449 18.64 -10.71 12.01
CA LEU A 449 18.55 -9.32 11.59
C LEU A 449 17.24 -9.03 10.86
N ARG A 450 16.83 -9.87 9.90
CA ARG A 450 15.59 -9.63 9.13
C ARG A 450 14.34 -9.54 10.01
N PRO A 451 14.00 -10.53 10.86
CA PRO A 451 12.82 -10.44 11.70
C PRO A 451 12.93 -9.29 12.71
N LEU A 452 14.13 -8.99 13.24
CA LEU A 452 14.33 -7.82 14.11
C LEU A 452 13.99 -6.51 13.39
N VAL A 453 14.58 -6.27 12.22
CA VAL A 453 14.37 -5.04 11.46
C VAL A 453 12.90 -4.95 10.99
N LEU A 454 12.28 -6.05 10.56
CA LEU A 454 10.85 -6.10 10.23
C LEU A 454 9.99 -5.72 11.44
N THR A 455 10.35 -6.21 12.63
CA THR A 455 9.63 -5.92 13.87
C THR A 455 9.74 -4.45 14.24
N VAL A 456 10.95 -3.88 14.25
CA VAL A 456 11.16 -2.46 14.58
C VAL A 456 10.48 -1.55 13.57
N ALA A 457 10.61 -1.84 12.27
CA ALA A 457 9.92 -1.09 11.21
C ALA A 457 8.40 -1.11 11.41
N THR A 458 7.87 -2.29 11.69
CA THR A 458 6.42 -2.48 11.85
C THR A 458 5.90 -1.81 13.11
N LEU A 459 6.59 -1.91 14.24
CA LEU A 459 6.19 -1.24 15.48
C LEU A 459 6.18 0.29 15.30
N ALA A 460 7.18 0.86 14.63
CA ALA A 460 7.21 2.28 14.30
C ALA A 460 6.00 2.69 13.42
N ALA A 461 5.68 1.89 12.39
CA ALA A 461 4.51 2.13 11.56
C ALA A 461 3.19 1.97 12.33
N CYS A 462 3.07 0.94 13.18
CA CYS A 462 1.87 0.70 13.98
C CYS A 462 1.65 1.81 15.00
N ALA A 463 2.71 2.37 15.60
CA ALA A 463 2.60 3.54 16.47
C ALA A 463 2.04 4.76 15.71
N ALA A 464 2.55 5.02 14.50
CA ALA A 464 2.02 6.07 13.65
C ALA A 464 0.55 5.83 13.24
N VAL A 465 0.20 4.60 12.87
CA VAL A 465 -1.16 4.20 12.47
C VAL A 465 -2.12 4.25 13.66
N ALA A 466 -1.69 3.87 14.86
CA ALA A 466 -2.49 3.96 16.07
C ALA A 466 -2.88 5.41 16.38
N ALA A 467 -2.00 6.36 16.07
CA ALA A 467 -2.24 7.77 16.32
C ALA A 467 -2.92 8.49 15.15
N VAL A 468 -2.57 8.20 13.89
CA VAL A 468 -3.03 8.96 12.70
C VAL A 468 -3.91 8.14 11.76
N GLY A 469 -4.09 6.86 12.03
CA GLY A 469 -4.72 5.92 11.11
C GLY A 469 -3.79 5.53 9.95
N PRO A 470 -4.30 4.71 9.01
CA PRO A 470 -3.54 4.15 7.90
C PRO A 470 -3.21 5.20 6.81
N VAL A 471 -2.17 5.99 7.02
CA VAL A 471 -1.72 6.99 6.04
C VAL A 471 -0.79 6.36 5.00
N SER A 472 -1.20 6.44 3.73
CA SER A 472 -0.48 5.79 2.62
C SER A 472 0.61 6.68 1.99
N PHE A 473 1.58 6.06 1.30
CA PHE A 473 2.63 6.67 0.45
C PHE A 473 3.75 7.45 1.15
N ILE A 474 3.60 7.88 2.41
CA ILE A 474 4.67 8.59 3.13
C ILE A 474 5.93 7.71 3.24
N GLY A 475 5.74 6.44 3.60
CA GLY A 475 6.80 5.44 3.68
C GLY A 475 7.45 5.09 2.34
N LEU A 476 6.92 5.58 1.22
CA LEU A 476 7.47 5.38 -0.13
C LEU A 476 8.14 6.65 -0.66
N MET A 477 7.43 7.78 -0.59
CA MET A 477 7.89 9.06 -1.11
C MET A 477 9.08 9.61 -0.33
N ALA A 478 9.01 9.62 1.00
CA ALA A 478 10.02 10.26 1.83
C ALA A 478 11.41 9.58 1.73
N PRO A 479 11.53 8.24 1.75
CA PRO A 479 12.81 7.57 1.49
C PRO A 479 13.42 7.86 0.14
N HIS A 480 12.59 8.11 -0.88
CA HIS A 480 13.04 8.49 -2.21
C HIS A 480 13.50 9.96 -2.25
N LEU A 481 12.72 10.87 -1.66
CA LEU A 481 13.14 12.27 -1.50
C LEU A 481 14.46 12.40 -0.73
N ALA A 482 14.68 11.58 0.30
CA ALA A 482 15.94 11.54 1.02
C ALA A 482 17.14 11.19 0.11
N VAL A 483 16.98 10.21 -0.79
CA VAL A 483 18.00 9.86 -1.79
C VAL A 483 18.20 11.02 -2.77
N MET A 484 17.12 11.66 -3.23
CA MET A 484 17.21 12.86 -4.06
C MET A 484 17.87 14.04 -3.35
N LEU A 485 17.88 14.10 -2.02
CA LEU A 485 18.61 15.10 -1.24
C LEU A 485 20.09 14.71 -1.00
N GLY A 486 20.56 13.60 -1.57
CA GLY A 486 21.96 13.17 -1.47
C GLY A 486 22.25 12.21 -0.32
N ALA A 487 21.24 11.55 0.25
CA ALA A 487 21.46 10.49 1.22
C ALA A 487 22.21 9.30 0.60
N ARG A 488 23.46 9.09 1.01
CA ARG A 488 24.31 7.98 0.51
C ARG A 488 24.37 6.78 1.44
N THR A 489 24.31 6.99 2.75
CA THR A 489 24.31 5.91 3.76
C THR A 489 22.90 5.67 4.29
N HIS A 490 22.59 4.44 4.74
CA HIS A 490 21.28 4.18 5.35
C HIS A 490 21.01 5.09 6.55
N ARG A 491 22.03 5.46 7.32
CA ARG A 491 21.87 6.36 8.46
C ARG A 491 21.44 7.76 8.03
N THR A 492 22.12 8.33 7.02
CA THR A 492 21.71 9.63 6.45
C THR A 492 20.33 9.57 5.81
N ARG A 493 20.03 8.46 5.13
CA ARG A 493 18.74 8.23 4.49
C ARG A 493 17.61 8.16 5.49
N LEU A 494 17.83 7.53 6.64
CA LEU A 494 16.86 7.45 7.72
C LEU A 494 16.47 8.83 8.25
N TRP A 495 17.45 9.66 8.63
CA TRP A 495 17.17 10.99 9.21
C TRP A 495 16.52 11.94 8.19
N LEU A 496 17.03 11.95 6.96
CA LEU A 496 16.44 12.76 5.89
C LEU A 496 15.05 12.28 5.51
N ALA A 497 14.82 10.96 5.45
CA ALA A 497 13.49 10.42 5.18
C ALA A 497 12.52 10.75 6.29
N ALA A 498 12.92 10.60 7.56
CA ALA A 498 12.10 10.96 8.72
C ALA A 498 11.69 12.45 8.66
N ALA A 499 12.65 13.34 8.40
CA ALA A 499 12.37 14.77 8.22
C ALA A 499 11.44 15.04 7.02
N CYS A 500 11.72 14.47 5.84
CA CYS A 500 10.85 14.61 4.68
C CYS A 500 9.42 14.07 4.94
N GLY A 501 9.30 12.93 5.63
CA GLY A 501 8.01 12.33 5.97
C GLY A 501 7.18 13.19 6.91
N ALA A 502 7.83 13.75 7.93
CA ALA A 502 7.25 14.76 8.82
C ALA A 502 6.69 15.95 8.03
N LEU A 503 7.51 16.55 7.16
CA LEU A 503 7.09 17.71 6.37
C LEU A 503 5.97 17.37 5.38
N LEU A 504 6.04 16.21 4.73
CA LEU A 504 5.01 15.75 3.79
C LEU A 504 3.66 15.57 4.48
N LEU A 505 3.61 14.96 5.66
CA LEU A 505 2.35 14.75 6.36
C LEU A 505 1.80 16.06 6.94
N VAL A 506 2.66 16.97 7.44
CA VAL A 506 2.23 18.32 7.85
C VAL A 506 1.67 19.10 6.66
N LEU A 507 2.34 19.06 5.50
CA LEU A 507 1.84 19.69 4.28
C LEU A 507 0.49 19.11 3.84
N ALA A 508 0.37 17.78 3.86
CA ALA A 508 -0.88 17.10 3.55
C ALA A 508 -1.99 17.50 4.53
N ASP A 509 -1.69 17.61 5.82
CA ASP A 509 -2.64 18.05 6.85
C ASP A 509 -3.09 19.51 6.65
N ILE A 510 -2.16 20.42 6.31
CA ILE A 510 -2.49 21.82 6.01
C ILE A 510 -3.40 21.89 4.78
N ALA A 511 -3.04 21.21 3.70
CA ALA A 511 -3.83 21.21 2.47
C ALA A 511 -5.19 20.53 2.65
N ALA A 512 -5.25 19.43 3.42
CA ALA A 512 -6.47 18.70 3.74
C ALA A 512 -7.55 19.58 4.42
N ARG A 513 -7.13 20.52 5.29
CA ARG A 513 -8.06 21.43 5.99
C ARG A 513 -8.34 22.74 5.26
N THR A 514 -7.55 23.12 4.25
CA THR A 514 -7.70 24.41 3.55
C THR A 514 -8.34 24.28 2.17
N LEU A 515 -8.11 23.19 1.44
CA LEU A 515 -8.54 23.07 0.04
C LEU A 515 -10.05 23.05 -0.16
N LEU A 516 -10.82 22.46 0.77
CA LEU A 516 -12.28 22.32 0.69
C LEU A 516 -13.01 22.87 1.93
N ALA A 517 -12.37 23.79 2.66
CA ALA A 517 -12.96 24.41 3.85
C ALA A 517 -14.38 24.94 3.54
N PRO A 518 -15.39 24.69 4.40
CA PRO A 518 -15.29 24.15 5.77
C PRO A 518 -15.26 22.61 5.89
N ARG A 519 -15.34 21.85 4.78
CA ARG A 519 -15.21 20.39 4.80
C ARG A 519 -13.74 20.00 4.76
N GLU A 520 -13.35 19.05 5.60
CA GLU A 520 -11.97 18.54 5.62
C GLU A 520 -11.84 17.25 4.82
N ILE A 521 -10.78 17.15 4.03
CA ILE A 521 -10.39 15.91 3.36
C ILE A 521 -9.53 15.08 4.33
N PRO A 522 -9.70 13.75 4.45
CA PRO A 522 -8.76 12.95 5.21
C PRO A 522 -7.34 13.05 4.63
N ALA A 523 -6.34 13.35 5.47
CA ALA A 523 -4.96 13.55 5.01
C ALA A 523 -4.41 12.33 4.25
N GLY A 524 -4.82 11.10 4.60
CA GLY A 524 -4.42 9.88 3.89
C GLY A 524 -4.91 9.78 2.45
N VAL A 525 -6.10 10.33 2.14
CA VAL A 525 -6.54 10.48 0.74
C VAL A 525 -5.58 11.38 -0.01
N LEU A 526 -5.26 12.53 0.58
CA LEU A 526 -4.46 13.55 -0.09
C LEU A 526 -3.03 13.07 -0.34
N THR A 527 -2.41 12.38 0.64
CA THR A 527 -1.08 11.78 0.44
C THR A 527 -1.11 10.72 -0.66
N ALA A 528 -2.17 9.92 -0.79
CA ALA A 528 -2.31 8.94 -1.86
C ALA A 528 -2.52 9.59 -3.24
N MET A 529 -3.36 10.63 -3.32
CA MET A 529 -3.62 11.37 -4.55
C MET A 529 -2.38 12.09 -5.08
N ILE A 530 -1.47 12.53 -4.20
CA ILE A 530 -0.19 13.16 -4.60
C ILE A 530 0.89 12.10 -4.84
N GLY A 531 0.99 11.11 -3.95
CA GLY A 531 2.04 10.11 -3.95
C GLY A 531 1.95 9.11 -5.09
N ALA A 532 0.75 8.70 -5.50
CA ALA A 532 0.60 7.75 -6.58
C ALA A 532 1.03 8.32 -7.94
N PRO A 533 0.60 9.53 -8.38
CA PRO A 533 1.14 10.15 -9.58
C PRO A 533 2.65 10.37 -9.51
N TYR A 534 3.17 10.78 -8.35
CA TYR A 534 4.61 10.95 -8.14
C TYR A 534 5.39 9.64 -8.43
N LEU A 535 4.98 8.52 -7.83
CA LEU A 535 5.63 7.22 -8.05
C LEU A 535 5.46 6.73 -9.50
N LEU A 536 4.28 6.93 -10.10
CA LEU A 536 4.06 6.57 -11.51
C LEU A 536 5.00 7.36 -12.42
N ILE A 537 5.14 8.68 -12.21
CA ILE A 537 6.06 9.52 -13.00
C ILE A 537 7.50 9.04 -12.83
N LEU A 538 7.93 8.68 -11.61
CA LEU A 538 9.27 8.14 -11.38
C LEU A 538 9.52 6.86 -12.17
N LEU A 539 8.56 5.94 -12.16
CA LEU A 539 8.62 4.71 -12.95
C LEU A 539 8.72 5.02 -14.46
N ILE A 540 7.93 5.98 -14.97
CA ILE A 540 8.02 6.42 -16.39
C ILE A 540 9.44 6.91 -16.71
N VAL A 541 9.97 7.78 -15.86
CA VAL A 541 11.28 8.42 -16.08
C VAL A 541 12.40 7.39 -16.05
N GLN A 542 12.37 6.45 -15.11
CA GLN A 542 13.34 5.36 -15.02
C GLN A 542 13.29 4.46 -16.27
N ALA A 543 12.11 4.02 -16.68
CA ALA A 543 11.94 3.19 -17.86
C ALA A 543 12.43 3.87 -19.15
N ARG A 544 12.23 5.18 -19.28
CA ARG A 544 12.74 5.95 -20.43
C ARG A 544 14.26 6.05 -20.44
N ARG A 545 14.92 6.10 -19.28
CA ARG A 545 16.38 6.19 -19.16
C ARG A 545 17.07 4.87 -19.48
N GLU A 546 16.54 3.75 -19.01
CA GLU A 546 17.08 2.42 -19.36
C GLU A 546 17.06 2.17 -20.86
N LYS A 547 16.00 2.64 -21.55
CA LYS A 547 15.91 2.58 -23.01
C LYS A 547 16.99 3.41 -23.72
N ARG A 548 17.48 4.49 -23.08
CA ARG A 548 18.55 5.35 -23.62
C ARG A 548 19.95 4.82 -23.31
N SER A 549 20.15 4.11 -22.20
CA SER A 549 21.47 3.54 -21.84
C SER A 549 21.73 2.17 -22.48
N GLY A 550 20.67 1.49 -22.94
CA GLY A 550 20.76 0.23 -23.70
C GLY A 550 20.80 0.41 -25.23
N ARG A 551 20.95 1.65 -25.70
CA ARG A 551 21.34 2.01 -27.07
C ARG A 551 22.72 2.62 -26.99
#